data_AF-A0A1H3KY16-F1
#
_entry.id   AF-A0A1H3KY16-F1
#
_cell.length_a   1.000
_cell.length_b   1.000
_cell.length_c   1.000
_cell.angle_alpha   90.00
_cell.angle_beta   90.00
_cell.angle_gamma   90.00
#
_symmetry.space_group_name_H-M   'P 1'
#
loop_
_entity.id
_entity.type
_entity.pdbx_description
1 polymer ?
#
loop_
_entity_poly.entity_id
_entity_poly.type
_entity_poly.pdbx_seq_one_letter_code
_entity_poly.pdbx_strand_id
1 'polypeptide(L)'
;MKGNQKNLRDTLARQPWGPVPGLVSHEVGHGRRETRSIKVIATDGQPDLQALFPHAAQIAKIVRRRTKKGAKNPSVQTVYIITSLDHRQATPEELAGWVRGQWSIENGLHWVRDNTQSEGRSQVRTRHAPQNLAT
;
A
#
# COMPACT_ATOMS: atom_id res chain seq x y z
N MET A 1 14.27 -15.23 12.57
CA MET A 1 14.54 -14.22 11.52
C MET A 1 13.54 -13.07 11.65
N LYS A 2 13.88 -12.01 12.39
CA LYS A 2 12.92 -10.94 12.75
C LYS A 2 13.52 -9.54 12.54
N GLY A 3 14.19 -9.35 11.39
CA GLY A 3 14.85 -8.09 11.00
C GLY A 3 14.68 -7.68 9.52
N ASN A 4 14.03 -8.50 8.68
CA ASN A 4 14.08 -8.31 7.22
C ASN A 4 12.96 -7.41 6.63
N GLN A 5 11.91 -7.09 7.40
CA GLN A 5 10.75 -6.34 6.87
C GLN A 5 11.04 -4.86 6.63
N LYS A 6 11.92 -4.23 7.43
CA LYS A 6 12.27 -2.80 7.26
C LYS A 6 13.03 -2.58 5.96
N ASN A 7 14.06 -3.39 5.72
CA ASN A 7 14.84 -3.35 4.48
C ASN A 7 13.98 -3.70 3.26
N LEU A 8 13.09 -4.70 3.39
CA LEU A 8 12.17 -5.09 2.33
C LEU A 8 11.26 -3.93 1.88
N ARG A 9 10.65 -3.22 2.84
CA ARG A 9 9.84 -2.05 2.54
C ARG A 9 10.64 -0.96 1.87
N ASP A 10 11.80 -0.61 2.42
CA ASP A 10 12.61 0.50 1.92
C ASP A 10 13.10 0.21 0.50
N THR A 11 13.48 -1.03 0.22
CA THR A 11 13.80 -1.54 -1.13
C THR A 11 12.65 -1.35 -2.09
N LEU A 12 11.43 -1.78 -1.73
CA LEU A 12 10.25 -1.65 -2.59
C LEU A 12 9.84 -0.19 -2.78
N ALA A 13 10.00 0.65 -1.76
CA ALA A 13 9.67 2.07 -1.82
C ALA A 13 10.57 2.88 -2.76
N ARG A 14 11.83 2.45 -2.95
CA ARG A 14 12.83 3.11 -3.80
C ARG A 14 12.71 2.76 -5.28
N GLN A 15 11.86 1.80 -5.64
CA GLN A 15 11.63 1.44 -7.04
C GLN A 15 11.07 2.63 -7.84
N PRO A 16 11.30 2.70 -9.17
CA PRO A 16 10.95 3.85 -9.99
C PRO A 16 9.44 3.92 -10.28
N TRP A 17 8.61 4.10 -9.24
CA TRP A 17 7.14 4.14 -9.36
C TRP A 17 6.61 5.36 -10.12
N GLY A 18 7.40 6.43 -10.27
CA GLY A 18 7.01 7.66 -10.96
C GLY A 18 6.53 7.41 -12.41
N PRO A 19 7.40 6.88 -13.29
CA PRO A 19 7.09 6.63 -14.70
C PRO A 19 6.13 5.45 -14.95
N VAL A 20 5.94 4.56 -13.97
CA VAL A 20 5.10 3.36 -14.16
C VAL A 20 3.62 3.77 -14.30
N PRO A 21 2.92 3.37 -15.37
CA PRO A 21 1.49 3.62 -15.50
C PRO A 21 0.73 2.92 -14.37
N GLY A 22 -0.38 3.51 -13.95
CA GLY A 22 -1.16 2.97 -12.83
C GLY A 22 -2.64 3.03 -13.09
N LEU A 23 -3.36 2.10 -12.48
CA LEU A 23 -4.81 2.12 -12.44
C LEU A 23 -5.28 2.87 -11.21
N VAL A 24 -6.40 3.56 -11.34
CA VAL A 24 -7.02 4.32 -10.26
C VAL A 24 -8.50 3.98 -10.19
N SER A 25 -8.98 3.70 -8.98
CA SER A 25 -10.41 3.55 -8.69
C SER A 25 -10.84 4.56 -7.63
N HIS A 26 -12.09 5.01 -7.76
CA HIS A 26 -12.73 5.94 -6.85
C HIS A 26 -14.03 5.35 -6.32
N GLU A 27 -14.25 5.48 -5.02
CA GLU A 27 -15.44 4.99 -4.34
C GLU A 27 -15.94 6.08 -3.37
N VAL A 28 -17.24 6.34 -3.37
CA VAL A 28 -17.90 7.25 -2.44
C VAL A 28 -19.06 6.52 -1.81
N GLY A 29 -19.10 6.43 -0.49
CA GLY A 29 -20.13 5.69 0.23
C GLY A 29 -19.98 5.81 1.74
N HIS A 30 -21.09 5.66 2.46
CA HIS A 30 -21.13 5.71 3.94
C HIS A 30 -20.40 6.92 4.56
N GLY A 31 -20.52 8.09 3.93
CA GLY A 31 -19.88 9.33 4.37
C GLY A 31 -18.36 9.35 4.18
N ARG A 32 -17.81 8.54 3.27
CA ARG A 32 -16.37 8.45 2.99
C ARG A 32 -16.11 8.52 1.49
N ARG A 33 -14.99 9.13 1.12
CA ARG A 33 -14.39 9.07 -0.21
C ARG A 33 -13.12 8.26 -0.13
N GLU A 34 -12.96 7.31 -1.02
CA GLU A 34 -11.77 6.48 -1.13
C GLU A 34 -11.24 6.49 -2.56
N THR A 35 -9.92 6.65 -2.68
CA THR A 35 -9.18 6.49 -3.92
C THR A 35 -8.16 5.39 -3.70
N ARG A 36 -8.12 4.40 -4.60
CA ARG A 36 -7.07 3.38 -4.63
C ARG A 36 -6.34 3.46 -5.95
N SER A 37 -5.02 3.46 -5.91
CA SER A 37 -4.20 3.26 -7.11
C SER A 37 -3.33 2.03 -6.98
N ILE A 38 -3.04 1.39 -8.10
CA ILE A 38 -2.05 0.32 -8.21
C ILE A 38 -1.08 0.64 -9.34
N LYS A 39 0.20 0.37 -9.10
CA LYS A 39 1.27 0.34 -10.10
C LYS A 39 1.98 -0.99 -10.02
N VAL A 40 2.37 -1.57 -11.15
CA VAL A 40 3.02 -2.89 -11.22
C VAL A 40 4.30 -2.78 -12.04
N ILE A 41 5.36 -3.41 -11.56
CA ILE A 41 6.65 -3.53 -12.24
C ILE A 41 6.91 -5.02 -12.43
N ALA A 42 7.15 -5.45 -13.67
CA ALA A 42 7.69 -6.77 -13.94
C ALA A 42 9.15 -6.83 -13.47
N THR A 43 9.53 -7.92 -12.84
CA THR A 43 10.93 -8.14 -12.40
C THR A 43 11.80 -8.64 -13.55
N ASP A 44 11.21 -9.13 -14.64
CA ASP A 44 11.95 -9.52 -15.83
C ASP A 44 12.74 -8.32 -16.40
N GLY A 45 13.98 -8.57 -16.80
CA GLY A 45 14.92 -7.53 -17.22
C GLY A 45 15.37 -6.54 -16.12
N GLN A 46 15.09 -6.81 -14.83
CA GLN A 46 15.50 -5.97 -13.70
C GLN A 46 16.46 -6.74 -12.77
N PRO A 47 17.79 -6.76 -13.04
CA PRO A 47 18.75 -7.58 -12.32
C PRO A 47 18.74 -7.35 -10.80
N ASP A 48 18.62 -6.10 -10.36
CA ASP A 48 18.57 -5.76 -8.94
C ASP A 48 17.34 -6.35 -8.25
N LEU A 49 16.18 -6.33 -8.92
CA LEU A 49 14.95 -6.92 -8.40
C LEU A 49 15.01 -8.45 -8.41
N GLN A 50 15.59 -9.06 -9.44
CA GLN A 50 15.75 -10.51 -9.52
C GLN A 50 16.74 -11.02 -8.47
N ALA A 51 17.83 -10.29 -8.21
CA ALA A 51 18.78 -10.64 -7.15
C ALA A 51 18.12 -10.59 -5.76
N LEU A 52 17.24 -9.62 -5.52
CA LEU A 52 16.53 -9.47 -4.25
C LEU A 52 15.32 -10.42 -4.12
N PHE A 53 14.67 -10.74 -5.23
CA PHE A 53 13.46 -11.54 -5.30
C PHE A 53 13.53 -12.55 -6.47
N PRO A 54 14.35 -13.61 -6.35
CA PRO A 54 14.66 -14.52 -7.46
C PRO A 54 13.46 -15.29 -8.01
N HIS A 55 12.35 -15.35 -7.25
CA HIS A 55 11.12 -16.02 -7.65
C HIS A 55 9.97 -15.06 -7.91
N ALA A 56 10.18 -13.75 -7.76
CA ALA A 56 9.15 -12.78 -8.09
C ALA A 56 9.14 -12.55 -9.59
N ALA A 57 7.95 -12.55 -10.18
CA ALA A 57 7.70 -12.14 -11.56
C ALA A 57 7.15 -10.70 -11.62
N GLN A 58 6.47 -10.26 -10.57
CA GLN A 58 5.93 -8.91 -10.45
C GLN A 58 6.06 -8.37 -9.03
N ILE A 59 6.27 -7.06 -8.92
CA ILE A 59 6.06 -6.28 -7.70
C ILE A 59 5.00 -5.22 -7.95
N ALA A 60 4.18 -4.91 -6.95
CA ALA A 60 3.18 -3.86 -7.06
C ALA A 60 3.20 -2.90 -5.88
N LYS A 61 2.77 -1.66 -6.13
CA LYS A 61 2.51 -0.64 -5.12
C LYS A 61 1.05 -0.24 -5.19
N ILE A 62 0.33 -0.48 -4.12
CA ILE A 62 -1.04 -0.02 -3.93
C ILE A 62 -1.03 1.17 -2.97
N VAL A 63 -1.67 2.26 -3.35
CA VAL A 63 -1.89 3.41 -2.46
C VAL A 63 -3.37 3.62 -2.26
N ARG A 64 -3.80 3.62 -1.00
CA ARG A 64 -5.18 3.83 -0.57
C ARG A 64 -5.28 5.14 0.19
N ARG A 65 -6.02 6.09 -0.36
CA ARG A 65 -6.35 7.38 0.28
C ARG A 65 -7.81 7.38 0.67
N ARG A 66 -8.10 7.52 1.96
CA ARG A 66 -9.47 7.56 2.49
C ARG A 66 -9.72 8.85 3.25
N THR A 67 -10.79 9.55 2.91
CA THR A 67 -11.27 10.76 3.59
C THR A 67 -12.66 10.50 4.15
N LYS A 68 -12.86 10.72 5.45
CA LYS A 68 -14.20 10.72 6.07
C LYS A 68 -14.81 12.12 5.95
N LYS A 69 -16.13 12.22 5.84
CA LYS A 69 -16.86 13.50 5.91
C LYS A 69 -16.48 14.22 7.21
N GLY A 70 -16.09 15.50 7.10
CA GLY A 70 -15.64 16.32 8.23
C GLY A 70 -14.18 16.08 8.68
N ALA A 71 -13.46 15.11 8.12
CA ALA A 71 -12.05 14.93 8.43
C ALA A 71 -11.19 15.99 7.71
N LYS A 72 -10.30 16.64 8.46
CA LYS A 72 -9.37 17.64 7.91
C LYS A 72 -8.36 17.00 6.95
N ASN A 73 -7.88 15.80 7.28
CA ASN A 73 -6.86 15.09 6.52
C ASN A 73 -7.29 13.69 6.09
N PRO A 74 -6.87 13.22 4.92
CA PRO A 74 -7.03 11.84 4.50
C PRO A 74 -6.07 10.91 5.25
N SER A 75 -6.52 9.68 5.54
CA SER A 75 -5.62 8.59 5.88
C SER A 75 -5.03 7.99 4.61
N VAL A 76 -3.71 7.79 4.55
CA VAL A 76 -3.02 7.18 3.41
C VAL A 76 -2.38 5.87 3.85
N GLN A 77 -2.56 4.83 3.04
CA GLN A 77 -1.92 3.54 3.27
C GLN A 77 -1.25 3.09 1.99
N THR A 78 -0.02 2.59 2.13
CA THR A 78 0.72 1.99 1.01
C THR A 78 0.88 0.51 1.30
N VAL A 79 0.60 -0.33 0.32
CA VAL A 79 0.86 -1.76 0.37
C VAL A 79 1.80 -2.08 -0.79
N TYR A 80 2.89 -2.77 -0.50
CA TYR A 80 3.73 -3.36 -1.53
C TYR A 80 3.44 -4.84 -1.65
N ILE A 81 3.34 -5.34 -2.87
CA ILE A 81 3.11 -6.73 -3.20
C ILE A 81 4.35 -7.27 -3.90
N ILE A 82 4.70 -8.51 -3.60
CA ILE A 82 5.65 -9.33 -4.35
C ILE A 82 4.91 -10.62 -4.72
N THR A 83 4.96 -11.01 -5.99
CA THR A 83 4.31 -12.22 -6.48
C THR A 83 5.16 -12.92 -7.52
N SER A 84 5.09 -14.25 -7.52
CA SER A 84 5.65 -15.11 -8.58
C SER A 84 4.75 -15.20 -9.81
N LEU A 85 3.54 -14.63 -9.77
CA LEU A 85 2.62 -14.61 -10.89
C LEU A 85 3.04 -13.53 -11.89
N ASP A 86 3.16 -13.89 -13.17
CA ASP A 86 3.47 -12.94 -14.23
C ASP A 86 2.24 -12.14 -14.70
N HIS A 87 2.44 -11.23 -15.66
CA HIS A 87 1.37 -10.36 -16.19
C HIS A 87 0.23 -11.12 -16.89
N ARG A 88 0.44 -12.38 -17.29
CA ARG A 88 -0.58 -13.24 -17.91
C ARG A 88 -1.40 -13.98 -16.85
N GLN A 89 -0.83 -14.21 -15.68
CA GLN A 89 -1.46 -14.89 -14.55
C GLN A 89 -2.13 -13.93 -13.57
N ALA A 90 -1.63 -12.70 -13.46
CA ALA A 90 -2.15 -11.70 -12.54
C ALA A 90 -2.01 -10.30 -13.13
N THR A 91 -3.14 -9.76 -13.59
CA THR A 91 -3.26 -8.37 -14.03
C THR A 91 -3.23 -7.40 -12.84
N PRO A 92 -2.93 -6.11 -13.07
CA PRO A 92 -3.02 -5.09 -12.02
C PRO A 92 -4.42 -5.02 -11.38
N GLU A 93 -5.49 -5.23 -12.14
CA GLU A 93 -6.87 -5.27 -11.65
C GLU A 93 -7.10 -6.44 -10.69
N GLU A 94 -6.64 -7.65 -11.04
CA GLU A 94 -6.74 -8.84 -10.19
C GLU A 94 -5.92 -8.68 -8.91
N LEU A 95 -4.68 -8.19 -9.02
CA LEU A 95 -3.83 -7.89 -7.87
C LEU A 95 -4.48 -6.88 -6.92
N ALA A 96 -5.13 -5.83 -7.45
CA ALA A 96 -5.87 -4.86 -6.66
C ALA A 96 -7.13 -5.46 -6.02
N GLY A 97 -7.83 -6.34 -6.74
CA GLY A 97 -9.01 -7.08 -6.28
C GLY A 97 -8.68 -7.99 -5.09
N TRP A 98 -7.58 -8.75 -5.17
CA TRP A 98 -7.16 -9.65 -4.09
C TRP A 98 -6.87 -8.92 -2.79
N VAL A 99 -6.17 -7.77 -2.85
CA VAL A 99 -5.91 -6.94 -1.65
C VAL A 99 -7.19 -6.31 -1.08
N ARG A 100 -8.23 -6.12 -1.91
CA ARG A 100 -9.53 -5.64 -1.47
C ARG A 100 -10.33 -6.73 -0.75
N GLY A 101 -10.33 -7.95 -1.27
CA GLY A 101 -11.15 -9.07 -0.80
C GLY A 101 -10.58 -9.84 0.40
N GLN A 102 -9.26 -10.00 0.49
CA GLN A 102 -8.64 -10.89 1.48
C GLN A 102 -7.43 -10.22 2.14
N TRP A 103 -7.48 -10.03 3.46
CA TRP A 103 -6.31 -9.69 4.29
C TRP A 103 -5.56 -10.94 4.77
N SER A 104 -5.85 -12.12 4.20
CA SER A 104 -5.28 -13.41 4.60
C SER A 104 -5.03 -14.26 3.33
N ILE A 105 -3.82 -14.80 3.23
CA ILE A 105 -3.15 -15.29 2.01
C ILE A 105 -3.33 -16.80 1.83
N GLU A 106 -3.65 -17.27 0.61
CA GLU A 106 -3.38 -18.65 0.15
C GLU A 106 -2.70 -18.75 -1.25
N ASN A 107 -2.37 -17.63 -1.91
CA ASN A 107 -1.93 -17.64 -3.34
C ASN A 107 -0.49 -17.16 -3.61
N GLY A 108 0.47 -17.45 -2.72
CA GLY A 108 1.88 -17.06 -2.96
C GLY A 108 2.14 -15.54 -3.01
N LEU A 109 1.17 -14.75 -2.53
CA LEU A 109 1.24 -13.29 -2.48
C LEU A 109 1.89 -12.85 -1.18
N HIS A 110 3.07 -12.22 -1.24
CA HIS A 110 3.68 -11.61 -0.06
C HIS A 110 3.47 -10.10 -0.11
N TRP A 111 2.99 -9.48 0.98
CA TRP A 111 2.86 -8.02 1.03
C TRP A 111 3.38 -7.40 2.32
N VAL A 112 3.81 -6.15 2.19
CA VAL A 112 4.25 -5.30 3.30
C VAL A 112 3.39 -4.03 3.32
N ARG A 113 2.76 -3.74 4.46
CA ARG A 113 1.87 -2.58 4.65
C ARG A 113 2.59 -1.45 5.39
N ASP A 114 2.40 -0.23 4.90
CA ASP A 114 2.64 1.02 5.60
C ASP A 114 1.33 1.79 5.80
N ASN A 115 1.10 2.25 7.03
CA ASN A 115 -0.01 3.13 7.36
C ASN A 115 0.55 4.49 7.75
N THR A 116 0.38 5.50 6.90
CA THR A 116 0.65 6.88 7.27
C THR A 116 -0.67 7.56 7.60
N GLN A 117 -0.96 7.71 8.90
CA GLN A 117 -1.98 8.66 9.33
C GLN A 117 -1.35 10.04 9.26
N SER A 118 -1.78 10.88 8.31
CA SER A 118 -1.48 12.31 8.38
C SER A 118 -2.37 12.94 9.44
N GLU A 119 -2.08 12.66 10.71
CA GLU A 119 -2.47 13.56 11.77
C GLU A 119 -1.68 14.84 11.52
N GLY A 120 -2.40 15.95 11.30
CA GLY A 120 -1.82 17.16 10.77
C GLY A 120 -0.60 17.57 11.58
N ARG A 121 0.49 17.94 10.89
CA ARG A 121 1.47 18.86 11.42
C ARG A 121 0.77 20.21 11.65
N SER A 122 -0.04 20.28 12.69
CA SER A 122 -0.46 21.52 13.31
C SER A 122 0.42 21.69 14.53
N GLN A 123 1.41 22.58 14.42
CA GLN A 123 1.90 23.29 15.59
C GLN A 123 0.71 24.05 16.18
N VAL A 124 -0.03 23.43 17.10
CA VAL A 124 -0.90 24.15 18.02
C VAL A 124 -0.42 23.80 19.41
N ARG A 125 0.49 24.66 19.88
CA ARG A 125 0.75 24.85 21.30
C ARG A 125 -0.50 25.56 21.85
N THR A 126 -1.26 24.89 22.71
CA THR A 126 -1.86 25.43 23.95
C THR A 126 -2.84 24.42 24.58
N ARG A 127 -2.39 23.90 25.73
CA ARG A 127 -3.06 23.49 26.98
C ARG A 127 -4.46 22.84 27.02
N HIS A 128 -4.51 21.86 27.93
CA HIS A 128 -5.62 21.33 28.75
C HIS A 128 -6.33 20.06 28.26
N ALA A 129 -6.13 19.00 29.07
CA ALA A 129 -6.87 17.75 29.14
C ALA A 129 -8.34 17.99 29.61
N PRO A 130 -9.24 16.99 29.56
CA PRO A 130 -9.20 15.90 30.55
C PRO A 130 -9.41 14.49 29.98
N GLN A 131 -8.88 13.54 30.74
CA GLN A 131 -9.09 12.10 30.65
C GLN A 131 -10.58 11.77 30.83
N ASN A 132 -11.10 10.80 30.06
CA ASN A 132 -12.32 10.09 30.45
C ASN A 132 -12.05 8.58 30.48
N LEU A 133 -12.15 8.05 31.70
CA LEU A 133 -12.39 6.66 32.06
C LEU A 133 -13.54 6.09 31.22
N ALA A 134 -13.37 4.87 30.72
CA ALA A 134 -14.49 3.99 30.41
C ALA A 134 -14.92 3.29 31.71
N THR A 135 -16.23 3.21 31.94
CA THR A 135 -16.87 2.24 32.85
C THR A 135 -17.28 1.03 32.03
#